data_AF-A0A2M8CJC1-F1
#
_entry.id   AF-A0A2M8CJC1-F1
#
_cell.length_a   1.000
_cell.length_b   1.000
_cell.length_c   1.000
_cell.angle_alpha   90.00
_cell.angle_beta   90.00
_cell.angle_gamma   90.00
#
_symmetry.space_group_name_H-M   'P 1'
#
loop_
_entity.id
_entity.type
_entity.pdbx_description
1 polymer ?
#
loop_
_entity_poly.entity_id
_entity_poly.type
_entity_poly.pdbx_seq_one_letter_code
_entity_poly.pdbx_strand_id
1 'polypeptide(L)'
;IRWNVDFVDNLLYLRWQDAVKTLHERRDPLEAGFFAEQSKVDSTTLELIKINPEIAKKYLTDLTIKRMEQTQKLFQDLRLELISKYTNNKQGI
;
A
#
# COMPACT_ATOMS: atom_id res chain seq x y z
N ILE A 1 2.24 3.65 10.05
CA ILE A 1 2.51 2.69 8.95
C ILE A 1 3.74 1.80 9.16
N ARG A 2 4.92 2.34 9.53
CA ARG A 2 6.19 1.60 9.69
C ARG A 2 6.06 0.25 10.42
N TRP A 3 5.51 0.26 11.63
CA TRP A 3 5.31 -0.97 12.43
C TRP A 3 4.48 -2.05 11.72
N ASN A 4 3.49 -1.69 10.90
CA ASN A 4 2.71 -2.69 10.16
C ASN A 4 3.53 -3.34 9.06
N VAL A 5 4.41 -2.57 8.40
CA VAL A 5 5.31 -3.07 7.35
C VAL A 5 6.34 -4.01 7.98
N ASP A 6 7.00 -3.57 9.06
CA ASP A 6 7.99 -4.37 9.78
C ASP A 6 7.37 -5.68 10.32
N PHE A 7 6.12 -5.63 10.79
CA PHE A 7 5.40 -6.82 11.25
C PHE A 7 5.12 -7.79 10.10
N VAL A 8 4.63 -7.29 8.96
CA VAL A 8 4.41 -8.12 7.77
C VAL A 8 5.72 -8.75 7.31
N ASP A 9 6.81 -7.98 7.26
CA ASP A 9 8.13 -8.48 6.84
C ASP A 9 8.59 -9.66 7.71
N ASN A 10 8.45 -9.54 9.04
CA ASN A 10 8.71 -10.64 9.95
C ASN A 10 7.83 -11.88 9.69
N LEU A 11 6.55 -11.71 9.32
CA LEU A 11 5.67 -12.82 8.98
C LEU A 11 6.05 -13.51 7.67
N LEU A 12 6.64 -12.79 6.71
CA LEU A 12 7.06 -13.38 5.44
C LEU A 12 8.05 -14.52 5.66
N TYR A 13 8.96 -14.37 6.64
CA TYR A 13 9.98 -15.38 6.93
C TYR A 13 9.43 -16.74 7.40
N LEU A 14 8.17 -16.80 7.87
CA LEU A 14 7.55 -18.08 8.25
C LEU A 14 7.47 -19.07 7.08
N ARG A 15 7.13 -18.56 5.89
CA ARG A 15 7.01 -19.34 4.64
C ARG A 15 7.36 -18.45 3.44
N TRP A 16 8.59 -17.97 3.40
CA TRP A 16 9.05 -16.93 2.46
C TRP A 16 8.62 -17.16 1.01
N GLN A 17 8.89 -18.35 0.46
CA GLN A 17 8.61 -18.67 -0.95
C GLN A 17 7.15 -18.49 -1.36
N ASP A 18 6.21 -18.74 -0.44
CA ASP A 18 4.78 -18.59 -0.69
C ASP A 18 4.28 -17.21 -0.26
N ALA A 19 4.70 -16.75 0.92
CA ALA A 19 4.24 -15.51 1.51
C ALA A 19 4.63 -14.27 0.70
N VAL A 20 5.83 -14.28 0.07
CA VAL A 20 6.27 -13.18 -0.80
C VAL A 20 5.39 -13.05 -2.05
N LYS A 21 4.83 -14.15 -2.55
CA LYS A 21 3.90 -14.11 -3.69
C LYS A 21 2.60 -13.42 -3.28
N THR A 22 2.05 -13.77 -2.11
CA THR A 22 0.86 -13.08 -1.57
C THR A 22 1.13 -11.60 -1.28
N LEU A 23 2.33 -11.23 -0.80
CA LEU A 23 2.72 -9.82 -0.69
C LEU A 23 2.64 -9.12 -2.06
N HIS A 24 3.28 -9.66 -3.09
CA HIS A 24 3.30 -9.08 -4.43
C HIS A 24 1.90 -8.97 -5.03
N GLU A 25 1.08 -10.03 -4.94
CA GLU A 25 -0.31 -10.03 -5.40
C GLU A 25 -1.15 -8.90 -4.80
N ARG A 26 -0.89 -8.53 -3.55
CA ARG A 26 -1.63 -7.47 -2.85
C ARG A 26 -1.03 -6.09 -3.08
N ARG A 27 0.29 -5.95 -2.91
CA ARG A 27 1.02 -4.66 -2.95
C ARG A 27 1.17 -4.13 -4.37
N ASP A 28 1.58 -4.97 -5.30
CA ASP A 28 2.02 -4.51 -6.63
C ASP A 28 0.89 -3.82 -7.41
N PRO A 29 -0.39 -4.27 -7.36
CA PRO A 29 -1.48 -3.53 -8.00
C PRO A 29 -1.71 -2.12 -7.41
N LEU A 30 -1.54 -1.95 -6.09
CA LEU A 30 -1.68 -0.66 -5.44
C LEU A 30 -0.57 0.29 -5.90
N GLU A 31 0.67 -0.18 -5.88
CA GLU A 31 1.84 0.58 -6.30
C GLU A 31 1.77 0.94 -7.79
N ALA A 32 1.44 -0.02 -8.65
CA ALA A 32 1.23 0.20 -10.07
C ALA A 32 0.12 1.24 -10.33
N GLY A 33 -0.96 1.22 -9.55
CA GLY A 33 -2.02 2.23 -9.61
C GLY A 33 -1.50 3.64 -9.32
N PHE A 34 -0.64 3.81 -8.32
CA PHE A 34 -0.06 5.12 -8.00
C PHE A 34 0.80 5.65 -9.14
N PHE A 35 1.61 4.79 -9.76
CA PHE A 35 2.44 5.16 -10.91
C PHE A 35 1.61 5.47 -12.16
N ALA A 36 0.58 4.66 -12.45
CA ALA A 36 -0.30 4.89 -13.58
C ALA A 36 -1.05 6.23 -13.49
N GLU A 37 -1.43 6.64 -12.27
CA GLU A 37 -2.11 7.92 -12.03
C GLU A 37 -1.15 9.13 -12.02
N GLN A 38 0.17 8.93 -11.98
CA GLN A 38 1.13 10.01 -11.71
C GLN A 38 1.04 11.15 -12.73
N SER A 39 1.01 10.83 -14.03
CA SER A 39 0.91 11.86 -15.08
C SER A 39 -0.35 12.72 -14.95
N LYS A 40 -1.46 12.13 -14.47
CA LYS A 40 -2.72 12.85 -14.26
C LYS A 40 -2.62 13.78 -13.05
N VAL A 41 -2.02 13.29 -11.95
CA VAL A 41 -1.76 14.09 -10.75
C VAL A 41 -0.91 15.31 -11.10
N ASP A 42 0.12 15.11 -11.92
CA ASP A 42 1.03 16.18 -12.35
C ASP A 42 0.28 17.22 -13.19
N SER A 43 -0.50 16.79 -14.19
CA SER A 43 -1.28 17.70 -15.03
C SER A 43 -2.31 18.50 -14.22
N THR A 44 -3.05 17.84 -13.32
CA THR A 44 -4.02 18.51 -12.45
C THR A 44 -3.34 19.50 -11.52
N THR A 45 -2.18 19.15 -10.97
CA THR A 45 -1.42 20.03 -10.08
C THR A 45 -0.95 21.28 -10.83
N LEU A 46 -0.44 21.14 -12.06
CA LEU A 46 -0.03 22.27 -12.91
C LEU A 46 -1.19 23.22 -13.23
N GLU A 47 -2.38 22.69 -13.47
CA GLU A 47 -3.59 23.50 -13.67
C GLU A 47 -3.99 24.24 -12.40
N LEU A 48 -3.98 23.56 -11.24
CA LEU A 48 -4.34 24.16 -9.95
C LEU A 48 -3.34 25.24 -9.53
N ILE A 49 -2.04 25.07 -9.79
CA ILE A 49 -1.00 26.07 -9.48
C ILE A 49 -1.29 27.39 -10.21
N LYS A 50 -1.75 27.34 -11.46
CA LYS A 50 -2.09 28.54 -12.25
C LYS A 50 -3.28 29.31 -11.66
N ILE A 51 -4.18 28.61 -10.96
CA ILE A 51 -5.37 29.20 -10.33
C ILE A 51 -5.01 29.74 -8.95
N ASN A 52 -4.51 28.87 -8.07
CA ASN A 52 -4.10 29.21 -6.71
C ASN A 52 -3.11 28.16 -6.17
N PRO A 53 -1.86 28.53 -5.88
CA PRO A 53 -0.86 27.63 -5.32
C PRO A 53 -1.29 26.90 -4.04
N GLU A 54 -2.09 27.53 -3.17
CA GLU A 54 -2.57 26.90 -1.94
C GLU A 54 -3.56 25.76 -2.21
N ILE A 55 -4.37 25.87 -3.26
CA ILE A 55 -5.29 24.80 -3.67
C ILE A 55 -4.49 23.59 -4.19
N ALA A 56 -3.46 23.84 -4.99
CA ALA A 56 -2.57 22.77 -5.47
C ALA A 56 -1.85 22.06 -4.32
N LYS A 57 -1.34 22.82 -3.34
CA LYS A 57 -0.71 22.28 -2.14
C LYS A 57 -1.69 21.42 -1.33
N LYS A 58 -2.93 21.90 -1.14
CA LYS A 58 -3.96 21.14 -0.46
C LYS A 58 -4.27 19.83 -1.20
N TYR A 59 -4.44 19.89 -2.52
CA TYR A 59 -4.68 18.72 -3.36
C TYR A 59 -3.60 17.65 -3.19
N LEU A 60 -2.32 18.02 -3.28
CA LEU A 60 -1.20 17.08 -3.07
C LEU A 60 -1.15 16.53 -1.65
N THR A 61 -1.47 17.36 -0.65
CA THR A 61 -1.52 16.94 0.76
C THR A 61 -2.61 15.90 0.98
N ASP A 62 -3.83 16.18 0.52
CA ASP A 62 -4.97 15.26 0.63
C ASP A 62 -4.69 13.94 -0.11
N LEU A 63 -4.10 14.01 -1.31
CA LEU A 63 -3.71 12.84 -2.07
C LEU A 63 -2.67 11.99 -1.32
N THR A 64 -1.67 12.63 -0.73
CA THR A 64 -0.63 11.95 0.06
C THR A 64 -1.23 11.23 1.26
N ILE A 65 -2.11 11.90 2.01
CA ILE A 65 -2.83 11.30 3.14
C ILE A 65 -3.63 10.08 2.67
N LYS A 66 -4.42 10.23 1.60
CA LYS A 66 -5.22 9.13 1.03
C LYS A 66 -4.35 7.92 0.65
N ARG A 67 -3.22 8.13 -0.04
CA ARG A 67 -2.31 7.05 -0.43
C ARG A 67 -1.67 6.37 0.79
N MET A 68 -1.33 7.13 1.83
CA MET A 68 -0.83 6.57 3.09
C MET A 68 -1.90 5.72 3.80
N GLU A 69 -3.15 6.17 3.84
CA GLU A 69 -4.27 5.42 4.42
C GLU A 69 -4.51 4.10 3.67
N GLN A 70 -4.53 4.14 2.33
CA GLN A 70 -4.64 2.96 1.48
C GLN A 70 -3.51 1.96 1.76
N THR A 71 -2.27 2.43 1.83
CA THR A 71 -1.10 1.59 2.11
C THR A 71 -1.18 1.01 3.52
N GLN A 72 -1.54 1.82 4.52
CA GLN A 72 -1.71 1.34 5.90
C GLN A 72 -2.77 0.24 5.99
N LYS A 73 -3.92 0.44 5.34
CA LYS A 73 -5.01 -0.54 5.32
C LYS A 73 -4.56 -1.84 4.64
N LEU A 74 -3.87 -1.75 3.51
CA LEU A 74 -3.31 -2.91 2.81
C LEU A 74 -2.43 -3.75 3.73
N PHE A 75 -1.48 -3.13 4.44
CA PHE A 75 -0.57 -3.87 5.32
C PHE A 75 -1.27 -4.43 6.57
N GLN A 76 -2.32 -3.76 7.08
CA GLN A 76 -3.16 -4.32 8.16
C GLN A 76 -3.89 -5.58 7.70
N ASP A 77 -4.43 -5.59 6.48
CA ASP A 77 -5.16 -6.73 5.92
C ASP A 77 -4.20 -7.87 5.56
N LEU A 78 -3.05 -7.52 4.96
CA LEU A 78 -2.01 -8.48 4.61
C LEU A 78 -1.48 -9.21 5.85
N ARG A 79 -1.29 -8.50 6.97
CA ARG A 79 -0.92 -9.13 8.25
C ARG A 79 -1.90 -10.23 8.64
N LEU A 80 -3.21 -9.96 8.60
CA LEU A 80 -4.23 -10.94 8.98
C LEU A 80 -4.25 -12.13 8.01
N GLU A 81 -4.06 -11.87 6.72
CA GLU A 81 -3.98 -12.90 5.69
C GLU A 81 -2.78 -13.82 5.88
N LEU A 82 -1.58 -13.25 6.11
CA LEU A 82 -0.35 -14.01 6.32
C LEU A 82 -0.44 -14.89 7.57
N ILE A 83 -0.98 -14.37 8.67
CA ILE A 83 -1.25 -15.16 9.88
C ILE A 83 -2.19 -16.33 9.53
N SER A 84 -3.34 -16.05 8.93
CA SER A 84 -4.33 -17.07 8.59
C SER A 84 -3.79 -18.17 7.66
N LYS A 85 -2.99 -17.79 6.65
CA LYS A 85 -2.45 -18.71 5.64
C LYS A 85 -1.23 -19.49 6.12
N TYR A 86 -0.33 -18.87 6.88
CA TYR A 86 1.03 -19.40 7.10
C TYR A 86 1.40 -19.66 8.56
N THR A 87 0.66 -19.15 9.55
CA THR A 87 0.87 -19.52 10.96
C THR A 87 -0.07 -20.62 11.43
N ASN A 88 -1.22 -20.80 10.78
CA ASN A 88 -2.15 -21.85 11.17
C ASN A 88 -1.68 -23.20 10.63
N ASN A 89 -1.43 -24.16 11.53
CA ASN A 89 -1.01 -25.50 11.17
C ASN A 89 -2.20 -26.27 10.57
N LYS A 90 -2.48 -26.06 9.28
CA LYS A 90 -3.45 -26.88 8.51
C LYS A 90 -2.88 -28.24 8.10
N GLN A 91 -1.74 -28.66 8.67
CA GLN A 91 -1.23 -30.01 8.54
C GLN A 91 -2.04 -30.93 9.47
N GLY A 92 -3.16 -31.43 8.94
CA GLY A 92 -3.89 -32.62 9.36
C GLY A 92 -3.95 -32.98 10.85
N ILE A 93 -5.12 -32.71 11.46
CA ILE A 93 -5.82 -33.72 12.25
C ILE A 93 -6.87 -34.35 11.32
#